data_AF-A0A960UCA7-F1
#
_entry.id   AF-A0A960UCA7-F1
#
_cell.length_a   1.000
_cell.length_b   1.000
_cell.length_c   1.000
_cell.angle_alpha   90.00
_cell.angle_beta   90.00
_cell.angle_gamma   90.00
#
_symmetry.space_group_name_H-M   'P 1'
#
loop_
_entity.id
_entity.type
_entity.pdbx_description
1 polymer ?
#
loop_
_entity_poly.entity_id
_entity_poly.type
_entity_poly.pdbx_seq_one_letter_code
_entity_poly.pdbx_strand_id
1 'polypeptide(L)'
;MSLALLAAALFFLTGCEGEQGPAGQDGTDGESGVLFDWTYVGGNGLACKHCHYDLVESVLTTHHTQAYDDLVADGAETNPYCVQCHTTGWDSPVNYGDTEITTYGPDLYGFDDYFGVNTTAAAERRDMLAGVQCEACHGAGGPNPLEFRPKLSFATVVDGDTSVGLCSPCHSGQLGEYATSGHGTVGGLNLEDFNAEFGRSSCAGCHTSEGFIFANDAAYADYTMPSDADYNFIGCVTCHDPHAGVDAGGNEHQLRQLGAVEIVYQAGYGPDDDIPAMSGYNNGQICAQCHHARRDESNVSGQIANGSSHFGPHGSPQMDMFIGYGSYEIAGYTYERGDDVAGHSTAVSDACVRCHMVRVAEIHGESQSHAFHTFQPDQGNCVGCHSDIANYTDFDYRDTQTEIRGLLDDLAAAIGYTDMAGMLDETTGWDATNQSGAVAWQREAAYAWYFVYNDGSFGIHNATYARSLLNNAITYANLNN
;
A
#
# COMPACT_ATOMS: atom_id res chain seq x y z
N MET A 1 51.10 39.78 -73.89
CA MET A 1 51.05 41.23 -73.57
C MET A 1 50.54 41.34 -72.13
N SER A 2 51.47 41.32 -71.17
CA SER A 2 51.92 42.49 -70.38
C SER A 2 50.95 42.80 -69.23
N LEU A 3 51.20 42.29 -68.00
CA LEU A 3 51.85 42.96 -66.84
C LEU A 3 51.08 44.21 -66.36
N ALA A 4 50.80 44.45 -65.08
CA ALA A 4 51.12 43.84 -63.79
C ALA A 4 50.31 44.59 -62.70
N LEU A 5 50.07 44.01 -61.52
CA LEU A 5 50.46 44.65 -60.26
C LEU A 5 50.47 43.67 -59.08
N LEU A 6 51.50 43.86 -58.27
CA LEU A 6 52.01 43.09 -57.14
C LEU A 6 51.21 43.37 -55.85
N ALA A 7 51.07 42.37 -54.97
CA ALA A 7 51.55 42.45 -53.58
C ALA A 7 51.36 41.09 -52.87
N ALA A 8 52.45 40.55 -52.37
CA ALA A 8 52.52 39.38 -51.50
C ALA A 8 52.51 39.82 -50.03
N ALA A 9 51.94 39.01 -49.13
CA ALA A 9 52.40 38.91 -47.74
C ALA A 9 51.93 37.60 -47.10
N LEU A 10 52.91 36.83 -46.60
CA LEU A 10 52.74 35.82 -45.56
C LEU A 10 52.16 36.47 -44.29
N PHE A 11 51.44 35.70 -43.48
CA PHE A 11 51.88 35.25 -42.14
C PHE A 11 50.74 34.46 -41.47
N PHE A 12 51.03 33.21 -41.11
CA PHE A 12 50.26 32.49 -40.11
C PHE A 12 50.55 33.10 -38.74
N LEU A 13 49.53 33.61 -38.07
CA LEU A 13 49.43 33.59 -36.62
C LEU A 13 48.01 33.17 -36.23
N THR A 14 48.00 32.11 -35.44
CA THR A 14 46.89 31.57 -34.66
C THR A 14 46.23 32.63 -33.78
N GLY A 15 44.88 32.62 -33.78
CA GLY A 15 44.02 33.16 -32.74
C GLY A 15 42.72 32.35 -32.73
N CYS A 16 42.42 31.71 -31.60
CA CYS A 16 41.27 30.82 -31.37
C CYS A 16 39.97 31.59 -31.05
N GLU A 17 38.86 30.83 -30.98
CA GLU A 17 37.47 31.11 -30.49
C GLU A 17 36.46 31.54 -31.60
N GLY A 18 35.35 30.86 -31.93
CA GLY A 18 34.66 29.61 -31.54
C GLY A 18 33.43 29.39 -32.45
N GLU A 19 32.87 28.16 -32.53
CA GLU A 19 31.87 27.73 -33.54
C GLU A 19 30.39 27.95 -33.15
N GLN A 20 29.97 29.20 -32.97
CA GLN A 20 28.54 29.54 -33.03
C GLN A 20 28.37 30.58 -34.14
N GLY A 21 27.64 30.19 -35.19
CA GLY A 21 27.28 31.10 -36.28
C GLY A 21 26.52 32.32 -35.74
N PRO A 22 26.34 33.37 -36.58
CA PRO A 22 25.56 34.53 -36.17
C PRO A 22 24.17 34.08 -35.69
N ALA A 23 23.73 34.64 -34.57
CA ALA A 23 22.39 34.42 -34.05
C ALA A 23 21.35 34.59 -35.17
N GLY A 24 20.40 33.66 -35.25
CA GLY A 24 19.26 33.79 -36.15
C GLY A 24 18.54 35.11 -35.88
N GLN A 25 17.88 35.67 -36.90
CA GLN A 25 17.04 36.85 -36.69
C GLN A 25 16.05 36.57 -35.56
N ASP A 26 15.94 37.51 -34.62
CA ASP A 26 14.90 37.49 -33.61
C ASP A 26 13.56 37.25 -34.33
N GLY A 27 12.82 36.23 -33.88
CA GLY A 27 11.46 36.04 -34.36
C GLY A 27 10.67 37.32 -34.13
N THR A 28 9.78 37.67 -35.04
CA THR A 28 8.79 38.72 -34.75
C THR A 28 8.09 38.33 -33.45
N ASP A 29 8.05 39.26 -32.49
CA ASP A 29 7.19 39.13 -31.33
C ASP A 29 5.82 38.68 -31.85
N GLY A 30 5.33 37.54 -31.33
CA GLY A 30 3.95 37.14 -31.60
C GLY A 30 3.03 38.29 -31.23
N GLU A 31 1.84 38.36 -31.84
CA GLU A 31 0.80 39.23 -31.29
C GLU A 31 0.74 39.01 -29.78
N SER A 32 0.60 40.09 -28.99
CA SER A 32 0.41 39.98 -27.55
C SER A 32 -0.80 39.07 -27.32
N GLY A 33 -0.54 37.79 -27.12
CA GLY A 33 -1.54 36.84 -26.69
C GLY A 33 -2.11 37.41 -25.41
N VAL A 34 -3.43 37.39 -25.29
CA VAL A 34 -4.08 37.54 -24.00
C VAL A 34 -3.45 36.51 -23.05
N LEU A 35 -2.53 36.98 -22.20
CA LEU A 35 -1.83 36.16 -21.22
C LEU A 35 -2.87 35.73 -20.17
N PHE A 36 -3.26 34.45 -20.25
CA PHE A 36 -3.49 33.50 -19.16
C PHE A 36 -4.14 34.01 -17.87
N ASP A 37 -5.43 33.70 -17.68
CA ASP A 37 -6.19 33.95 -16.46
C ASP A 37 -6.81 32.62 -15.95
N TRP A 38 -6.07 31.51 -16.00
CA TRP A 38 -6.58 30.20 -15.55
C TRP A 38 -5.71 29.67 -14.40
N THR A 39 -6.32 29.38 -13.26
CA THR A 39 -5.62 28.71 -12.15
C THR A 39 -5.46 27.22 -12.45
N TYR A 40 -6.49 26.56 -13.02
CA TYR A 40 -6.42 25.18 -13.51
C TYR A 40 -6.23 25.13 -15.04
N VAL A 41 -5.28 24.33 -15.50
CA VAL A 41 -4.95 24.21 -16.94
C VAL A 41 -5.93 23.27 -17.64
N GLY A 42 -6.14 22.09 -17.05
CA GLY A 42 -6.92 20.98 -17.58
C GLY A 42 -6.29 20.36 -18.83
N GLY A 43 -7.15 19.75 -19.64
CA GLY A 43 -6.79 19.16 -20.92
C GLY A 43 -6.03 17.85 -20.77
N ASN A 44 -6.39 17.04 -19.78
CA ASN A 44 -5.82 15.69 -19.60
C ASN A 44 -4.29 15.71 -19.47
N GLY A 45 -3.77 16.74 -18.79
CA GLY A 45 -2.34 16.87 -18.53
C GLY A 45 -1.49 17.20 -19.76
N LEU A 46 -2.06 17.71 -20.86
CA LEU A 46 -1.30 18.07 -22.07
C LEU A 46 -0.10 19.00 -21.80
N ALA A 47 -0.25 19.95 -20.88
CA ALA A 47 0.86 20.81 -20.46
C ALA A 47 1.94 20.04 -19.68
N CYS A 48 1.53 19.12 -18.81
CA CYS A 48 2.42 18.25 -18.04
C CYS A 48 3.18 17.26 -18.95
N LYS A 49 2.52 16.79 -20.01
CA LYS A 49 3.05 15.82 -21.00
C LYS A 49 4.31 16.32 -21.72
N HIS A 50 4.55 17.64 -21.74
CA HIS A 50 5.77 18.20 -22.29
C HIS A 50 7.04 17.68 -21.58
N CYS A 51 6.96 17.47 -20.25
CA CYS A 51 8.07 16.98 -19.44
C CYS A 51 7.84 15.54 -18.92
N HIS A 52 6.57 15.16 -18.69
CA HIS A 52 6.18 13.90 -18.05
C HIS A 52 5.39 12.99 -19.00
N TYR A 53 5.88 12.81 -20.23
CA TYR A 53 5.14 12.12 -21.30
C TYR A 53 4.60 10.76 -20.86
N ASP A 54 5.48 9.85 -20.43
CA ASP A 54 5.12 8.46 -20.11
C ASP A 54 4.16 8.39 -18.91
N LEU A 55 4.36 9.25 -17.91
CA LEU A 55 3.50 9.32 -16.72
C LEU A 55 2.09 9.79 -17.09
N VAL A 56 1.98 10.82 -17.93
CA VAL A 56 0.67 11.32 -18.39
C VAL A 56 -0.04 10.24 -19.19
N GLU A 57 0.64 9.58 -20.15
CA GLU A 57 0.02 8.48 -20.90
C GLU A 57 -0.47 7.37 -20.00
N SER A 58 0.29 7.04 -18.95
CA SER A 58 -0.10 6.04 -17.96
C SER A 58 -1.35 6.45 -17.18
N VAL A 59 -1.41 7.68 -16.67
CA VAL A 59 -2.56 8.21 -15.93
C VAL A 59 -3.83 8.22 -16.78
N LEU A 60 -3.72 8.53 -18.08
CA LEU A 60 -4.87 8.54 -19.01
C LEU A 60 -5.49 7.15 -19.22
N THR A 61 -4.82 6.08 -18.80
CA THR A 61 -5.41 4.73 -18.80
C THR A 61 -6.20 4.41 -17.53
N THR A 62 -6.15 5.27 -16.51
CA THR A 62 -6.84 5.05 -15.23
C THR A 62 -8.30 5.52 -15.30
N HIS A 63 -9.14 4.90 -14.46
CA HIS A 63 -10.55 5.30 -14.32
C HIS A 63 -10.72 6.73 -13.77
N HIS A 64 -9.72 7.31 -13.09
CA HIS A 64 -9.78 8.71 -12.67
C HIS A 64 -10.07 9.65 -13.83
N THR A 65 -9.37 9.47 -14.96
CA THR A 65 -9.56 10.34 -16.14
C THR A 65 -10.87 10.08 -16.87
N GLN A 66 -11.48 8.91 -16.66
CA GLN A 66 -12.76 8.49 -17.24
C GLN A 66 -13.96 8.76 -16.32
N ALA A 67 -13.74 9.18 -15.07
CA ALA A 67 -14.78 9.29 -14.05
C ALA A 67 -15.97 10.18 -14.46
N TYR A 68 -15.73 11.22 -15.27
CA TYR A 68 -16.81 12.06 -15.79
C TYR A 68 -17.62 11.36 -16.88
N ASP A 69 -16.99 10.56 -17.73
CA ASP A 69 -17.68 9.83 -18.79
C ASP A 69 -18.63 8.78 -18.19
N ASP A 70 -18.19 8.09 -17.14
CA ASP A 70 -19.03 7.17 -16.36
C ASP A 70 -20.23 7.91 -15.74
N LEU A 71 -19.98 9.10 -15.17
CA LEU A 71 -21.04 9.94 -14.60
C LEU A 71 -22.09 10.37 -15.64
N VAL A 72 -21.65 10.73 -16.85
CA VAL A 72 -22.53 11.09 -17.97
C VAL A 72 -23.31 9.89 -18.46
N ALA A 73 -22.70 8.71 -18.51
CA ALA A 73 -23.38 7.47 -18.90
C ALA A 73 -24.55 7.14 -17.95
N ASP A 74 -24.40 7.47 -16.66
CA ASP A 74 -25.42 7.31 -15.63
C ASP A 74 -26.43 8.48 -15.56
N GLY A 75 -26.25 9.54 -16.36
CA GLY A 75 -27.13 10.70 -16.39
C GLY A 75 -27.06 11.58 -15.14
N ALA A 76 -25.94 11.56 -14.44
CA ALA A 76 -25.72 12.29 -13.18
C ALA A 76 -24.77 13.48 -13.33
N GLU A 77 -24.42 13.89 -14.55
CA GLU A 77 -23.53 14.99 -14.88
C GLU A 77 -24.04 16.37 -14.48
N THR A 78 -25.33 16.49 -14.16
CA THR A 78 -25.95 17.71 -13.63
C THR A 78 -26.08 17.72 -12.10
N ASN A 79 -25.64 16.66 -11.42
CA ASN A 79 -25.69 16.59 -9.96
C ASN A 79 -24.37 17.13 -9.36
N PRO A 80 -24.36 18.33 -8.74
CA PRO A 80 -23.12 18.93 -8.25
C PRO A 80 -22.44 18.09 -7.16
N TYR A 81 -23.21 17.28 -6.41
CA TYR A 81 -22.63 16.34 -5.45
C TYR A 81 -21.76 15.27 -6.12
N CYS A 82 -22.12 14.83 -7.33
CA CYS A 82 -21.35 13.83 -8.07
C CYS A 82 -20.20 14.49 -8.84
N VAL A 83 -20.47 15.63 -9.46
CA VAL A 83 -19.51 16.36 -10.28
C VAL A 83 -18.29 16.81 -9.46
N GLN A 84 -18.46 17.10 -8.16
CA GLN A 84 -17.35 17.50 -7.29
C GLN A 84 -16.21 16.48 -7.19
N CYS A 85 -16.52 15.18 -7.37
CA CYS A 85 -15.53 14.11 -7.29
C CYS A 85 -15.12 13.55 -8.66
N HIS A 86 -15.81 13.95 -9.74
CA HIS A 86 -15.61 13.40 -11.08
C HIS A 86 -15.06 14.45 -12.07
N THR A 87 -14.58 15.58 -11.56
CA THR A 87 -14.01 16.67 -12.35
C THR A 87 -12.76 17.23 -11.69
N THR A 88 -12.02 18.06 -12.42
CA THR A 88 -10.81 18.70 -11.96
C THR A 88 -11.04 20.16 -11.61
N GLY A 89 -10.47 20.60 -10.48
CA GLY A 89 -10.62 21.97 -10.01
C GLY A 89 -12.03 22.23 -9.50
N TRP A 90 -12.63 21.29 -8.78
CA TRP A 90 -13.84 21.56 -8.01
C TRP A 90 -13.46 21.77 -6.54
N ASP A 91 -13.59 22.99 -6.04
CA ASP A 91 -13.24 23.36 -4.66
C ASP A 91 -14.41 23.96 -3.87
N SER A 92 -15.60 24.02 -4.47
CA SER A 92 -16.87 24.36 -3.84
C SER A 92 -17.52 23.13 -3.14
N PRO A 93 -17.47 22.97 -1.82
CA PRO A 93 -18.02 21.78 -1.16
C PRO A 93 -19.53 21.64 -1.36
N VAL A 94 -19.98 20.44 -1.73
CA VAL A 94 -21.41 20.13 -1.92
C VAL A 94 -21.82 18.94 -1.06
N ASN A 95 -22.88 19.07 -0.27
CA ASN A 95 -23.35 17.95 0.56
C ASN A 95 -24.24 16.99 -0.22
N TYR A 96 -24.35 15.76 0.27
CA TYR A 96 -25.26 14.78 -0.31
C TYR A 96 -26.70 15.29 -0.33
N GLY A 97 -27.32 15.28 -1.51
CA GLY A 97 -28.69 15.76 -1.72
C GLY A 97 -28.80 17.24 -2.08
N ASP A 98 -27.72 18.02 -1.96
CA ASP A 98 -27.70 19.40 -2.44
C ASP A 98 -27.71 19.39 -3.98
N THR A 99 -28.45 20.33 -4.57
CA THR A 99 -28.63 20.44 -6.04
C THR A 99 -28.01 21.72 -6.60
N GLU A 100 -27.42 22.55 -5.75
CA GLU A 100 -26.80 23.83 -6.11
C GLU A 100 -25.53 24.05 -5.29
N ILE A 101 -24.60 24.84 -5.83
CA ILE A 101 -23.42 25.31 -5.11
C ILE A 101 -23.85 26.47 -4.20
N THR A 102 -23.73 26.28 -2.90
CA THR A 102 -24.10 27.30 -1.90
C THR A 102 -22.88 28.01 -1.31
N THR A 103 -21.72 27.36 -1.35
CA THR A 103 -20.44 27.92 -0.92
C THR A 103 -19.45 27.74 -2.07
N TYR A 104 -19.07 28.87 -2.67
CA TYR A 104 -18.07 28.86 -3.73
C TYR A 104 -16.67 28.74 -3.12
N GLY A 105 -15.82 27.95 -3.79
CA GLY A 105 -14.44 27.74 -3.41
C GLY A 105 -13.56 29.00 -3.51
N PRO A 106 -12.37 28.97 -2.91
CA PRO A 106 -11.41 30.07 -2.96
C PRO A 106 -10.72 30.25 -4.32
N ASP A 107 -10.61 29.20 -5.13
CA ASP A 107 -9.93 29.25 -6.41
C ASP A 107 -10.83 29.92 -7.47
N LEU A 108 -10.19 30.55 -8.45
CA LEU A 108 -10.87 31.07 -9.63
C LEU A 108 -10.56 30.13 -10.79
N TYR A 109 -11.56 29.86 -11.63
CA TYR A 109 -11.48 29.11 -12.88
C TYR A 109 -11.38 27.59 -12.75
N GLY A 110 -11.95 27.02 -11.69
CA GLY A 110 -12.23 25.60 -11.51
C GLY A 110 -13.41 25.09 -12.36
N PHE A 111 -13.72 23.79 -12.32
CA PHE A 111 -14.89 23.24 -13.06
C PHE A 111 -16.21 23.83 -12.53
N ASP A 112 -16.29 23.99 -11.21
CA ASP A 112 -17.42 24.55 -10.48
C ASP A 112 -17.77 25.98 -10.90
N ASP A 113 -16.77 26.82 -11.25
CA ASP A 113 -17.01 28.16 -11.80
C ASP A 113 -17.77 28.19 -13.12
N TYR A 114 -17.71 27.10 -13.88
CA TYR A 114 -18.44 26.94 -15.14
C TYR A 114 -19.68 26.06 -14.99
N PHE A 115 -19.95 25.52 -13.81
CA PHE A 115 -21.09 24.65 -13.56
C PHE A 115 -22.40 25.43 -13.74
N GLY A 116 -23.31 24.90 -14.56
CA GLY A 116 -24.57 25.58 -14.90
C GLY A 116 -24.45 26.82 -15.78
N VAL A 117 -23.24 27.23 -16.19
CA VAL A 117 -23.03 28.40 -17.06
C VAL A 117 -23.20 28.02 -18.53
N ASN A 118 -24.24 28.58 -19.18
CA ASN A 118 -24.61 28.25 -20.55
C ASN A 118 -24.00 29.22 -21.58
N THR A 119 -22.67 29.19 -21.72
CA THR A 119 -21.93 29.90 -22.77
C THR A 119 -20.98 28.93 -23.48
N THR A 120 -20.57 29.25 -24.71
CA THR A 120 -19.59 28.43 -25.44
C THR A 120 -18.26 28.33 -24.70
N ALA A 121 -17.76 29.45 -24.15
CA ALA A 121 -16.52 29.46 -23.38
C ALA A 121 -16.62 28.59 -22.12
N ALA A 122 -17.74 28.63 -21.40
CA ALA A 122 -17.95 27.78 -20.24
C ALA A 122 -18.03 26.29 -20.61
N ALA A 123 -18.65 25.95 -21.75
CA ALA A 123 -18.67 24.58 -22.25
C ALA A 123 -17.25 24.08 -22.56
N GLU A 124 -16.47 24.85 -23.32
CA GLU A 124 -15.07 24.52 -23.63
C GLU A 124 -14.22 24.34 -22.37
N ARG A 125 -14.45 25.16 -21.33
CA ARG A 125 -13.74 25.02 -20.05
C ARG A 125 -14.15 23.79 -19.25
N ARG A 126 -15.44 23.43 -19.22
CA ARG A 126 -15.88 22.16 -18.61
C ARG A 126 -15.29 20.96 -19.34
N ASP A 127 -15.26 20.97 -20.67
CA ASP A 127 -14.65 19.88 -21.45
C ASP A 127 -13.16 19.71 -21.12
N MET A 128 -12.44 20.82 -20.91
CA MET A 128 -11.03 20.79 -20.50
C MET A 128 -10.82 20.25 -19.08
N LEU A 129 -11.80 20.40 -18.18
CA LEU A 129 -11.69 20.03 -16.76
C LEU A 129 -12.47 18.76 -16.41
N ALA A 130 -13.07 18.10 -17.40
CA ALA A 130 -13.79 16.85 -17.22
C ALA A 130 -12.84 15.71 -16.79
N GLY A 131 -13.30 14.89 -15.85
CA GLY A 131 -12.53 13.80 -15.26
C GLY A 131 -11.61 14.24 -14.12
N VAL A 132 -11.11 13.26 -13.37
CA VAL A 132 -10.12 13.46 -12.31
C VAL A 132 -8.73 13.42 -12.96
N GLN A 133 -8.17 14.59 -13.22
CA GLN A 133 -6.89 14.77 -13.89
C GLN A 133 -5.78 15.08 -12.88
N CYS A 134 -4.55 15.31 -13.37
CA CYS A 134 -3.37 15.58 -12.54
C CYS A 134 -3.62 16.66 -11.46
N GLU A 135 -4.27 17.76 -11.85
CA GLU A 135 -4.50 18.92 -11.00
C GLU A 135 -5.58 18.68 -9.93
N ALA A 136 -6.37 17.60 -10.02
CA ALA A 136 -7.31 17.21 -8.97
C ALA A 136 -6.58 16.79 -7.68
N CYS A 137 -5.38 16.20 -7.81
CA CYS A 137 -4.53 15.84 -6.67
C CYS A 137 -3.41 16.87 -6.46
N HIS A 138 -2.75 17.31 -7.53
CA HIS A 138 -1.58 18.16 -7.44
C HIS A 138 -1.90 19.65 -7.28
N GLY A 139 -3.17 20.04 -7.41
CA GLY A 139 -3.61 21.43 -7.38
C GLY A 139 -3.40 22.15 -8.71
N ALA A 140 -3.76 23.43 -8.70
CA ALA A 140 -3.85 24.28 -9.86
C ALA A 140 -2.47 24.60 -10.50
N GLY A 141 -2.27 24.21 -11.76
CA GLY A 141 -1.00 24.29 -12.48
C GLY A 141 -0.76 25.56 -13.28
N GLY A 142 -1.77 26.42 -13.38
CA GLY A 142 -1.70 27.68 -14.10
C GLY A 142 -1.26 28.87 -13.23
N PRO A 143 -1.03 30.05 -13.84
CA PRO A 143 -1.02 30.29 -15.28
C PRO A 143 0.30 29.84 -15.96
N ASN A 144 1.32 29.43 -15.19
CA ASN A 144 2.62 29.02 -15.70
C ASN A 144 2.96 27.57 -15.30
N PRO A 145 2.59 26.58 -16.12
CA PRO A 145 2.82 25.15 -15.82
C PRO A 145 4.29 24.78 -15.65
N LEU A 146 5.22 25.57 -16.21
CA LEU A 146 6.66 25.33 -16.08
C LEU A 146 7.20 25.73 -14.69
N GLU A 147 6.47 26.57 -13.96
CA GLU A 147 6.78 26.97 -12.59
C GLU A 147 5.91 26.25 -11.55
N PHE A 148 5.02 25.36 -12.00
CA PHE A 148 4.09 24.64 -11.15
C PHE A 148 4.83 23.80 -10.11
N ARG A 149 4.42 23.96 -8.86
CA ARG A 149 4.90 23.16 -7.73
C ARG A 149 3.75 22.27 -7.26
N PRO A 150 3.72 20.99 -7.66
CA PRO A 150 2.59 20.12 -7.34
C PRO A 150 2.49 19.92 -5.83
N LYS A 151 1.24 19.83 -5.34
CA LYS A 151 0.96 19.23 -4.03
C LYS A 151 1.40 17.77 -4.08
N LEU A 152 2.16 17.35 -3.07
CA LEU A 152 2.64 15.98 -2.90
C LEU A 152 2.37 15.57 -1.46
N SER A 153 1.79 14.39 -1.27
CA SER A 153 1.58 13.81 0.05
C SER A 153 1.64 12.30 -0.06
N PHE A 154 2.49 11.69 0.76
CA PHE A 154 2.46 10.25 1.02
C PHE A 154 1.57 9.93 2.22
N ALA A 155 1.18 10.94 3.00
CA ALA A 155 0.30 10.82 4.14
C ALA A 155 -1.13 10.53 3.69
N THR A 156 -1.81 9.70 4.47
CA THR A 156 -3.27 9.49 4.37
C THR A 156 -3.97 9.94 5.64
N VAL A 157 -3.31 9.75 6.78
CA VAL A 157 -3.72 10.25 8.08
C VAL A 157 -2.47 10.65 8.85
N VAL A 158 -2.53 11.77 9.55
CA VAL A 158 -1.50 12.20 10.52
C VAL A 158 -2.22 12.67 11.76
N ASP A 159 -1.91 12.06 12.91
CA ASP A 159 -2.50 12.40 14.21
C ASP A 159 -4.06 12.47 14.18
N GLY A 160 -4.68 11.60 13.38
CA GLY A 160 -6.14 11.51 13.20
C GLY A 160 -6.74 12.45 12.14
N ASP A 161 -5.95 13.33 11.53
CA ASP A 161 -6.38 14.19 10.42
C ASP A 161 -6.22 13.49 9.07
N THR A 162 -7.33 13.22 8.40
CA THR A 162 -7.38 12.61 7.06
C THR A 162 -7.40 13.62 5.92
N SER A 163 -7.46 14.92 6.21
CA SER A 163 -7.42 15.98 5.19
C SER A 163 -6.04 16.15 4.55
N VAL A 164 -5.01 15.57 5.17
CA VAL A 164 -3.62 15.55 4.67
C VAL A 164 -3.43 14.66 3.43
N GLY A 165 -4.37 13.74 3.17
CA GLY A 165 -4.33 12.84 2.02
C GLY A 165 -4.90 13.48 0.75
N LEU A 166 -4.20 13.32 -0.38
CA LEU A 166 -4.66 13.85 -1.68
C LEU A 166 -5.93 13.17 -2.21
N CYS A 167 -6.31 12.02 -1.63
CA CYS A 167 -7.55 11.29 -1.93
C CYS A 167 -8.77 11.87 -1.20
N SER A 168 -8.55 12.68 -0.16
CA SER A 168 -9.57 13.17 0.78
C SER A 168 -10.76 13.91 0.16
N PRO A 169 -10.57 14.73 -0.89
CA PRO A 169 -11.69 15.40 -1.52
C PRO A 169 -12.77 14.46 -2.06
N CYS A 170 -12.40 13.25 -2.49
CA CYS A 170 -13.31 12.34 -3.18
C CYS A 170 -13.61 11.05 -2.39
N HIS A 171 -12.60 10.47 -1.73
CA HIS A 171 -12.68 9.16 -1.08
C HIS A 171 -12.93 9.24 0.43
N SER A 172 -13.74 10.22 0.86
CA SER A 172 -14.00 10.48 2.29
C SER A 172 -14.60 9.28 3.03
N GLY A 173 -15.41 8.45 2.36
CA GLY A 173 -15.94 7.20 2.92
C GLY A 173 -14.84 6.19 3.26
N GLN A 174 -14.01 5.84 2.27
CA GLN A 174 -12.89 4.90 2.46
C GLN A 174 -11.86 5.44 3.47
N LEU A 175 -11.63 6.76 3.50
CA LEU A 175 -10.76 7.37 4.49
C LEU A 175 -11.31 7.31 5.91
N GLY A 176 -12.63 7.47 6.06
CA GLY A 176 -13.30 7.27 7.35
C GLY A 176 -13.13 5.84 7.87
N GLU A 177 -13.23 4.84 6.99
CA GLU A 177 -12.94 3.44 7.32
C GLU A 177 -11.47 3.23 7.66
N TYR A 178 -10.57 3.72 6.80
CA TYR A 178 -9.13 3.57 6.92
C TYR A 178 -8.59 4.14 8.23
N ALA A 179 -9.10 5.31 8.65
CA ALA A 179 -8.71 5.97 9.89
C ALA A 179 -9.01 5.12 11.15
N THR A 180 -9.93 4.15 11.06
CA THR A 180 -10.23 3.21 12.15
C THR A 180 -9.39 1.93 12.10
N SER A 181 -8.62 1.72 11.04
CA SER A 181 -7.79 0.53 10.87
C SER A 181 -6.53 0.55 11.74
N GLY A 182 -5.88 -0.61 11.88
CA GLY A 182 -4.56 -0.71 12.52
C GLY A 182 -3.49 0.14 11.82
N HIS A 183 -3.54 0.26 10.49
CA HIS A 183 -2.62 1.11 9.74
C HIS A 183 -2.90 2.61 9.93
N GLY A 184 -4.17 3.00 10.04
CA GLY A 184 -4.54 4.41 10.27
C GLY A 184 -4.30 4.88 11.71
N THR A 185 -4.38 3.96 12.68
CA THR A 185 -4.21 4.28 14.10
C THR A 185 -2.79 4.10 14.60
N VAL A 186 -1.97 3.27 13.95
CA VAL A 186 -0.56 2.96 14.32
C VAL A 186 -0.34 2.69 15.81
N GLY A 187 -1.31 2.03 16.47
CA GLY A 187 -1.25 1.76 17.91
C GLY A 187 -1.30 3.00 18.80
N GLY A 188 -1.76 4.15 18.28
CA GLY A 188 -1.87 5.42 19.00
C GLY A 188 -0.58 6.24 19.05
N LEU A 189 0.45 5.87 18.26
CA LEU A 189 1.67 6.67 18.15
C LEU A 189 1.40 7.96 17.36
N ASN A 190 2.03 9.05 17.79
CA ASN A 190 2.14 10.26 16.97
C ASN A 190 3.27 10.11 15.94
N LEU A 191 3.37 11.06 15.00
CA LEU A 191 4.36 11.00 13.92
C LEU A 191 5.83 10.96 14.39
N GLU A 192 6.17 11.69 15.46
CA GLU A 192 7.52 11.76 16.01
C GLU A 192 7.95 10.40 16.61
N ASP A 193 7.12 9.84 17.50
CA ASP A 193 7.37 8.55 18.15
C ASP A 193 7.40 7.42 17.11
N PHE A 194 6.52 7.47 16.12
CA PHE A 194 6.50 6.54 15.01
C PHE A 194 7.81 6.58 14.21
N ASN A 195 8.32 7.75 13.87
CA ASN A 195 9.58 7.89 13.12
C ASN A 195 10.79 7.42 13.93
N ALA A 196 10.81 7.68 15.23
CA ALA A 196 11.89 7.23 16.13
C ALA A 196 12.03 5.69 16.15
N GLU A 197 10.90 4.98 16.05
CA GLU A 197 10.83 3.52 16.03
C GLU A 197 11.01 2.93 14.62
N PHE A 198 10.24 3.43 13.65
CA PHE A 198 10.06 2.77 12.35
C PHE A 198 10.72 3.49 11.16
N GLY A 199 11.15 4.75 11.29
CA GLY A 199 11.78 5.52 10.22
C GLY A 199 13.18 5.04 9.79
N ARG A 200 13.66 3.93 10.36
CA ARG A 200 14.98 3.33 10.08
C ARG A 200 14.92 2.43 8.85
N SER A 201 16.02 2.35 8.09
CA SER A 201 16.03 1.69 6.76
C SER A 201 15.52 0.24 6.76
N SER A 202 15.78 -0.56 7.79
CA SER A 202 15.30 -1.95 7.85
C SER A 202 13.82 -2.10 8.24
N CYS A 203 13.22 -1.07 8.85
CA CYS A 203 11.82 -1.10 9.30
C CYS A 203 10.90 -0.37 8.31
N ALA A 204 11.41 0.70 7.69
CA ALA A 204 10.66 1.59 6.81
C ALA A 204 9.97 0.83 5.66
N GLY A 205 10.61 -0.20 5.11
CA GLY A 205 10.07 -0.98 3.98
C GLY A 205 8.67 -1.57 4.20
N CYS A 206 8.27 -1.82 5.45
CA CYS A 206 6.94 -2.36 5.76
C CYS A 206 6.10 -1.46 6.66
N HIS A 207 6.70 -0.44 7.28
CA HIS A 207 6.02 0.41 8.24
C HIS A 207 5.69 1.78 7.67
N THR A 208 6.36 2.25 6.62
CA THR A 208 6.17 3.60 6.07
C THR A 208 5.74 3.57 4.61
N SER A 209 4.95 4.56 4.19
CA SER A 209 4.52 4.68 2.79
C SER A 209 5.71 4.80 1.85
N GLU A 210 6.64 5.69 2.17
CA GLU A 210 7.80 5.97 1.34
C GLU A 210 8.76 4.77 1.29
N GLY A 211 9.03 4.15 2.45
CA GLY A 211 9.92 2.99 2.52
C GLY A 211 9.41 1.82 1.69
N PHE A 212 8.10 1.55 1.74
CA PHE A 212 7.48 0.53 0.91
C PHE A 212 7.59 0.84 -0.59
N ILE A 213 7.29 2.09 -0.99
CA ILE A 213 7.36 2.52 -2.39
C ILE A 213 8.80 2.39 -2.90
N PHE A 214 9.79 2.85 -2.14
CA PHE A 214 11.19 2.79 -2.57
C PHE A 214 11.73 1.37 -2.67
N ALA A 215 11.22 0.45 -1.84
CA ALA A 215 11.59 -0.96 -1.91
C ALA A 215 10.97 -1.70 -3.11
N ASN A 216 9.87 -1.19 -3.67
CA ASN A 216 9.07 -1.90 -4.67
C ASN A 216 8.99 -1.21 -6.03
N ASP A 217 9.39 0.05 -6.14
CA ASP A 217 9.40 0.81 -7.38
C ASP A 217 10.83 1.17 -7.78
N ALA A 218 11.27 0.61 -8.91
CA ALA A 218 12.61 0.80 -9.46
C ALA A 218 12.93 2.27 -9.77
N ALA A 219 11.92 3.13 -9.99
CA ALA A 219 12.13 4.56 -10.18
C ALA A 219 12.76 5.25 -8.95
N TYR A 220 12.63 4.62 -7.77
CA TYR A 220 13.13 5.15 -6.50
C TYR A 220 14.28 4.31 -5.91
N ALA A 221 14.84 3.35 -6.65
CA ALA A 221 15.89 2.46 -6.14
C ALA A 221 17.14 3.21 -5.63
N ASP A 222 17.45 4.37 -6.21
CA ASP A 222 18.58 5.23 -5.81
C ASP A 222 18.15 6.44 -4.97
N TYR A 223 16.86 6.54 -4.62
CA TYR A 223 16.33 7.67 -3.86
C TYR A 223 16.59 7.47 -2.36
N THR A 224 17.24 8.46 -1.75
CA THR A 224 17.40 8.53 -0.30
C THR A 224 16.60 9.72 0.22
N MET A 225 15.76 9.48 1.22
CA MET A 225 15.06 10.57 1.90
C MET A 225 16.05 11.55 2.53
N PRO A 226 15.75 12.87 2.49
CA PRO A 226 16.49 13.84 3.29
C PRO A 226 16.52 13.42 4.77
N SER A 227 17.64 13.66 5.45
CA SER A 227 17.83 13.23 6.84
C SER A 227 16.89 13.91 7.85
N ASP A 228 16.30 15.03 7.45
CA ASP A 228 15.34 15.84 8.20
C ASP A 228 13.89 15.65 7.74
N ALA A 229 13.65 14.74 6.80
CA ALA A 229 12.30 14.39 6.35
C ALA A 229 11.71 13.29 7.22
N ASP A 230 10.46 13.50 7.64
CA ASP A 230 9.68 12.48 8.33
C ASP A 230 9.08 11.49 7.32
N TYR A 231 9.01 10.23 7.72
CA TYR A 231 8.25 9.21 7.03
C TYR A 231 6.79 9.23 7.47
N ASN A 232 5.90 8.90 6.53
CA ASN A 232 4.48 8.80 6.79
C ASN A 232 4.09 7.37 7.13
N PHE A 233 2.98 7.23 7.86
CA PHE A 233 2.34 5.94 8.08
C PHE A 233 2.05 5.27 6.73
N ILE A 234 1.83 3.95 6.76
CA ILE A 234 1.16 3.28 5.63
C ILE A 234 -0.10 4.08 5.28
N GLY A 235 -0.43 4.17 4.01
CA GLY A 235 -1.50 5.01 3.49
C GLY A 235 -2.03 4.50 2.16
N CYS A 236 -2.96 5.24 1.55
CA CYS A 236 -3.57 4.89 0.26
C CYS A 236 -2.50 4.62 -0.80
N VAL A 237 -1.51 5.52 -0.90
CA VAL A 237 -0.46 5.44 -1.91
C VAL A 237 0.56 4.34 -1.65
N THR A 238 0.58 3.72 -0.46
CA THR A 238 1.40 2.53 -0.21
C THR A 238 0.89 1.36 -1.06
N CYS A 239 -0.43 1.14 -1.04
CA CYS A 239 -1.03 0.01 -1.74
C CYS A 239 -1.40 0.36 -3.19
N HIS A 240 -1.87 1.58 -3.43
CA HIS A 240 -2.35 2.04 -4.73
C HIS A 240 -1.35 2.99 -5.39
N ASP A 241 -1.01 2.75 -6.66
CA ASP A 241 -0.31 3.71 -7.49
C ASP A 241 -1.30 4.61 -8.23
N PRO A 242 -1.46 5.90 -7.85
CA PRO A 242 -2.41 6.77 -8.52
C PRO A 242 -2.09 7.00 -10.01
N HIS A 243 -0.91 6.61 -10.48
CA HIS A 243 -0.45 6.88 -11.84
C HIS A 243 -0.40 5.67 -12.78
N ALA A 244 -0.69 4.45 -12.33
CA ALA A 244 -0.51 3.24 -13.14
C ALA A 244 -1.82 2.43 -13.29
N GLY A 245 -2.46 2.55 -14.45
CA GLY A 245 -3.58 1.70 -14.86
C GLY A 245 -3.12 0.38 -15.48
N VAL A 246 -4.02 -0.59 -15.60
CA VAL A 246 -3.73 -1.94 -16.14
C VAL A 246 -3.14 -1.87 -17.56
N ASP A 247 -3.69 -1.01 -18.42
CA ASP A 247 -3.22 -0.86 -19.80
C ASP A 247 -1.83 -0.23 -19.90
N ALA A 248 -1.36 0.41 -18.83
CA ALA A 248 -0.01 0.97 -18.69
C ALA A 248 0.96 0.04 -17.92
N GLY A 249 0.55 -1.19 -17.63
CA GLY A 249 1.36 -2.16 -16.88
C GLY A 249 1.20 -2.09 -15.36
N GLY A 250 0.24 -1.32 -14.85
CA GLY A 250 -0.22 -1.39 -13.46
C GLY A 250 -1.09 -2.61 -13.19
N ASN A 251 -1.58 -2.75 -11.96
CA ASN A 251 -2.49 -3.82 -11.57
C ASN A 251 -3.94 -3.34 -11.47
N GLU A 252 -4.89 -4.28 -11.38
CA GLU A 252 -6.29 -3.97 -11.10
C GLU A 252 -6.41 -3.17 -9.79
N HIS A 253 -7.37 -2.24 -9.75
CA HIS A 253 -7.51 -1.25 -8.68
C HIS A 253 -6.23 -0.42 -8.42
N GLN A 254 -5.34 -0.35 -9.41
CA GLN A 254 -4.06 0.33 -9.33
C GLN A 254 -3.16 -0.17 -8.19
N LEU A 255 -3.24 -1.45 -7.80
CA LEU A 255 -2.36 -1.99 -6.75
C LEU A 255 -0.88 -1.98 -7.18
N ARG A 256 0.06 -1.72 -6.26
CA ARG A 256 1.49 -1.60 -6.59
C ARG A 256 2.18 -2.93 -6.85
N GLN A 257 2.15 -3.82 -5.86
CA GLN A 257 2.99 -5.00 -5.82
C GLN A 257 2.16 -6.26 -5.56
N LEU A 258 2.11 -7.14 -6.57
CA LEU A 258 1.42 -8.43 -6.49
C LEU A 258 2.35 -9.62 -6.73
N GLY A 259 3.67 -9.38 -6.70
CA GLY A 259 4.70 -10.41 -6.85
C GLY A 259 4.63 -11.49 -5.77
N ALA A 260 5.15 -12.67 -6.10
CA ALA A 260 5.27 -13.77 -5.16
C ALA A 260 6.19 -13.40 -3.98
N VAL A 261 5.81 -13.82 -2.78
CA VAL A 261 6.62 -13.64 -1.58
C VAL A 261 7.02 -15.01 -1.06
N GLU A 262 8.32 -15.29 -1.07
CA GLU A 262 8.91 -16.52 -0.55
C GLU A 262 9.04 -16.47 0.98
N ILE A 263 8.99 -17.63 1.63
CA ILE A 263 9.35 -17.73 3.05
C ILE A 263 10.82 -17.32 3.25
N VAL A 264 11.09 -16.61 4.34
CA VAL A 264 12.44 -16.16 4.69
C VAL A 264 13.23 -17.24 5.44
N TYR A 265 12.55 -18.03 6.28
CA TYR A 265 13.16 -19.17 6.95
C TYR A 265 13.14 -20.41 6.06
N GLN A 266 14.30 -20.77 5.51
CA GLN A 266 14.46 -21.81 4.49
C GLN A 266 15.30 -23.01 4.97
N ALA A 267 15.33 -23.28 6.28
CA ALA A 267 16.09 -24.42 6.79
C ALA A 267 15.57 -25.73 6.19
N GLY A 268 16.49 -26.55 5.67
CA GLY A 268 16.15 -27.81 5.00
C GLY A 268 15.91 -27.69 3.49
N TYR A 269 15.92 -26.48 2.93
CA TYR A 269 15.90 -26.25 1.48
C TYR A 269 17.33 -26.03 0.95
N GLY A 270 17.66 -26.71 -0.13
CA GLY A 270 18.90 -26.53 -0.88
C GLY A 270 18.82 -25.35 -1.86
N PRO A 271 19.96 -24.95 -2.46
CA PRO A 271 20.02 -23.84 -3.41
C PRO A 271 19.24 -24.07 -4.71
N ASP A 272 18.89 -25.33 -5.01
CA ASP A 272 18.16 -25.74 -6.21
C ASP A 272 16.70 -26.13 -5.92
N ASP A 273 16.26 -26.03 -4.66
CA ASP A 273 14.89 -26.39 -4.27
C ASP A 273 13.94 -25.22 -4.54
N ASP A 274 12.71 -25.54 -4.96
CA ASP A 274 11.63 -24.55 -5.06
C ASP A 274 11.23 -24.09 -3.65
N ILE A 275 11.47 -22.82 -3.35
CA ILE A 275 11.13 -22.24 -2.05
C ILE A 275 9.60 -22.03 -1.99
N PRO A 276 8.92 -22.45 -0.90
CA PRO A 276 7.51 -22.16 -0.71
C PRO A 276 7.24 -20.66 -0.73
N ALA A 277 6.21 -20.26 -1.45
CA ALA A 277 5.85 -18.85 -1.63
C ALA A 277 4.33 -18.66 -1.66
N MET A 278 3.88 -17.50 -1.20
CA MET A 278 2.54 -17.02 -1.49
C MET A 278 2.55 -16.44 -2.91
N SER A 279 1.95 -17.16 -3.85
CA SER A 279 1.94 -16.85 -5.27
C SER A 279 0.57 -17.14 -5.88
N GLY A 280 0.11 -16.27 -6.78
CA GLY A 280 -1.15 -16.47 -7.50
C GLY A 280 -2.42 -16.12 -6.72
N TYR A 281 -2.31 -15.36 -5.61
CA TYR A 281 -3.45 -14.94 -4.79
C TYR A 281 -4.04 -13.57 -5.14
N ASN A 282 -3.92 -13.16 -6.41
CA ASN A 282 -4.42 -11.89 -6.95
C ASN A 282 -4.13 -10.71 -6.01
N ASN A 283 -5.18 -9.96 -5.62
CA ASN A 283 -5.08 -8.77 -4.76
C ASN A 283 -4.59 -9.09 -3.35
N GLY A 284 -4.69 -10.34 -2.87
CA GLY A 284 -4.17 -10.75 -1.57
C GLY A 284 -2.63 -10.67 -1.47
N GLN A 285 -1.93 -10.66 -2.62
CA GLN A 285 -0.48 -10.58 -2.67
C GLN A 285 0.09 -9.28 -2.07
N ILE A 286 -0.66 -8.18 -2.10
CA ILE A 286 -0.20 -6.89 -1.53
C ILE A 286 0.01 -6.99 -0.02
N CYS A 287 -0.81 -7.77 0.68
CA CYS A 287 -0.73 -7.94 2.13
C CYS A 287 0.55 -8.70 2.51
N ALA A 288 0.90 -9.72 1.73
CA ALA A 288 2.06 -10.57 1.94
C ALA A 288 3.40 -9.82 1.83
N GLN A 289 3.44 -8.66 1.18
CA GLN A 289 4.66 -7.85 1.07
C GLN A 289 5.15 -7.32 2.43
N CYS A 290 4.28 -7.29 3.45
CA CYS A 290 4.61 -6.86 4.80
C CYS A 290 4.29 -7.94 5.86
N HIS A 291 3.20 -8.67 5.68
CA HIS A 291 2.68 -9.66 6.63
C HIS A 291 3.30 -11.04 6.43
N HIS A 292 4.62 -11.12 6.54
CA HIS A 292 5.37 -12.36 6.47
C HIS A 292 6.51 -12.37 7.51
N ALA A 293 6.99 -13.56 7.87
CA ALA A 293 8.14 -13.76 8.74
C ALA A 293 9.40 -13.13 8.13
N ARG A 294 10.23 -12.52 8.97
CA ARG A 294 11.41 -11.74 8.53
C ARG A 294 12.73 -12.25 9.11
N ARG A 295 12.77 -13.50 9.55
CA ARG A 295 13.94 -14.12 10.18
C ARG A 295 14.48 -15.25 9.30
N ASP A 296 15.71 -15.09 8.84
CA ASP A 296 16.42 -16.11 8.08
C ASP A 296 16.92 -17.25 9.00
N GLU A 297 17.56 -18.26 8.41
CA GLU A 297 18.10 -19.40 9.15
C GLU A 297 19.14 -18.97 10.21
N SER A 298 19.99 -17.99 9.92
CA SER A 298 20.99 -17.50 10.89
C SER A 298 20.33 -16.81 12.08
N ASN A 299 19.27 -16.05 11.84
CA ASN A 299 18.48 -15.42 12.89
C ASN A 299 17.79 -16.49 13.74
N VAL A 300 17.06 -17.42 13.12
CA VAL A 300 16.30 -18.44 13.86
C VAL A 300 17.23 -19.35 14.66
N SER A 301 18.28 -19.89 14.04
CA SER A 301 19.26 -20.74 14.75
C SER A 301 19.96 -19.98 15.89
N GLY A 302 20.29 -18.70 15.68
CA GLY A 302 20.87 -17.84 16.72
C GLY A 302 19.93 -17.65 17.91
N GLN A 303 18.63 -17.43 17.66
CA GLN A 303 17.61 -17.34 18.69
C GLN A 303 17.45 -18.67 19.45
N ILE A 304 17.43 -19.82 18.76
CA ILE A 304 17.34 -21.14 19.40
C ILE A 304 18.59 -21.44 20.25
N ALA A 305 19.77 -21.03 19.80
CA ALA A 305 21.00 -21.24 20.54
C ALA A 305 21.11 -20.35 21.78
N ASN A 306 20.75 -19.06 21.66
CA ASN A 306 21.15 -18.04 22.64
C ASN A 306 19.99 -17.19 23.22
N GLY A 307 18.77 -17.32 22.70
CA GLY A 307 17.66 -16.40 22.98
C GLY A 307 17.76 -15.07 22.23
N SER A 308 16.74 -14.22 22.34
CA SER A 308 16.71 -12.88 21.74
C SER A 308 15.67 -11.96 22.40
N SER A 309 15.99 -10.68 22.56
CA SER A 309 14.97 -9.69 22.97
C SER A 309 13.80 -9.56 21.97
N HIS A 310 13.97 -10.07 20.74
CA HIS A 310 12.95 -10.11 19.69
C HIS A 310 12.73 -11.56 19.20
N PHE A 311 12.55 -12.48 20.14
CA PHE A 311 12.35 -13.89 19.87
C PHE A 311 11.09 -14.16 19.01
N GLY A 312 11.18 -15.13 18.11
CA GLY A 312 10.14 -15.49 17.14
C GLY A 312 10.38 -14.97 15.72
N PRO A 313 9.39 -15.10 14.83
CA PRO A 313 9.52 -14.89 13.38
C PRO A 313 9.60 -13.43 12.92
N HIS A 314 9.67 -12.45 13.83
CA HIS A 314 9.10 -11.10 13.66
C HIS A 314 7.56 -11.13 13.76
N GLY A 315 6.96 -10.05 14.27
CA GLY A 315 5.50 -9.94 14.32
C GLY A 315 4.89 -10.04 12.93
N SER A 316 3.64 -10.51 12.86
CA SER A 316 2.87 -10.62 11.61
C SER A 316 3.33 -11.67 10.58
N PRO A 317 3.56 -12.96 10.96
CA PRO A 317 3.86 -14.04 10.01
C PRO A 317 2.60 -14.62 9.34
N GLN A 318 1.58 -13.80 9.03
CA GLN A 318 0.28 -14.28 8.54
C GLN A 318 0.39 -15.01 7.20
N MET A 319 1.23 -14.52 6.27
CA MET A 319 1.47 -15.19 4.99
C MET A 319 2.02 -16.59 5.20
N ASP A 320 3.06 -16.73 6.03
CA ASP A 320 3.73 -17.99 6.32
C ASP A 320 2.77 -19.00 6.96
N MET A 321 1.96 -18.55 7.94
CA MET A 321 0.92 -19.39 8.52
C MET A 321 -0.13 -19.80 7.48
N PHE A 322 -0.61 -18.86 6.67
CA PHE A 322 -1.63 -19.11 5.65
C PHE A 322 -1.17 -20.19 4.68
N ILE A 323 0.02 -20.07 4.08
CA ILE A 323 0.57 -21.09 3.17
C ILE A 323 1.06 -22.35 3.91
N GLY A 324 1.18 -22.30 5.24
CA GLY A 324 1.56 -23.43 6.06
C GLY A 324 3.06 -23.70 6.08
N TYR A 325 3.93 -22.69 5.97
CA TYR A 325 5.39 -22.80 5.95
C TYR A 325 6.06 -21.71 6.82
N GLY A 326 7.39 -21.57 6.79
CA GLY A 326 8.11 -20.41 7.36
C GLY A 326 8.31 -20.40 8.89
N SER A 327 7.84 -21.41 9.61
CA SER A 327 8.11 -21.58 11.05
C SER A 327 9.29 -22.52 11.32
N TYR A 328 9.87 -22.44 12.52
CA TYR A 328 10.80 -23.45 13.00
C TYR A 328 10.08 -24.78 13.23
N GLU A 329 10.43 -25.79 12.44
CA GLU A 329 9.92 -27.15 12.54
C GLU A 329 10.94 -28.03 13.28
N ILE A 330 10.50 -28.64 14.39
CA ILE A 330 11.31 -29.48 15.26
C ILE A 330 11.72 -30.74 14.50
N ALA A 331 13.02 -31.01 14.45
CA ALA A 331 13.58 -32.15 13.74
C ALA A 331 12.99 -33.49 14.23
N GLY A 332 12.64 -34.36 13.29
CA GLY A 332 12.07 -35.69 13.57
C GLY A 332 10.54 -35.72 13.69
N TYR A 333 9.88 -34.57 13.59
CA TYR A 333 8.43 -34.48 13.48
C TYR A 333 7.99 -34.24 12.03
N THR A 334 6.73 -34.57 11.74
CA THR A 334 6.06 -34.27 10.47
C THR A 334 4.98 -33.21 10.70
N TYR A 335 4.78 -32.35 9.71
CA TYR A 335 3.87 -31.22 9.80
C TYR A 335 2.77 -31.32 8.76
N GLU A 336 1.53 -31.38 9.23
CA GLU A 336 0.36 -31.30 8.36
C GLU A 336 0.11 -29.83 8.01
N ARG A 337 0.02 -29.51 6.72
CA ARG A 337 -0.10 -28.13 6.22
C ARG A 337 -1.49 -27.79 5.69
N GLY A 338 -2.32 -28.81 5.49
CA GLY A 338 -3.67 -28.68 4.96
C GLY A 338 -3.74 -28.68 3.43
N ASP A 339 -2.66 -29.04 2.73
CA ASP A 339 -2.60 -29.13 1.26
C ASP A 339 -3.48 -30.27 0.70
N ASP A 340 -3.75 -31.27 1.54
CA ASP A 340 -4.57 -32.44 1.27
C ASP A 340 -6.06 -32.22 1.61
N VAL A 341 -6.39 -31.09 2.22
CA VAL A 341 -7.76 -30.64 2.48
C VAL A 341 -8.03 -29.36 1.71
N ALA A 342 -9.31 -29.04 1.47
CA ALA A 342 -9.69 -27.75 0.90
C ALA A 342 -9.56 -26.62 1.95
N GLY A 343 -8.33 -26.39 2.43
CA GLY A 343 -7.99 -25.32 3.36
C GLY A 343 -8.08 -23.94 2.71
N HIS A 344 -8.03 -22.87 3.51
CA HIS A 344 -8.15 -21.51 2.96
C HIS A 344 -7.06 -21.16 1.95
N SER A 345 -5.83 -21.65 2.14
CA SER A 345 -4.74 -21.50 1.17
C SER A 345 -5.05 -22.13 -0.19
N THR A 346 -5.72 -23.27 -0.24
CA THR A 346 -6.00 -23.93 -1.53
C THR A 346 -7.36 -23.55 -2.11
N ALA A 347 -8.29 -23.06 -1.29
CA ALA A 347 -9.67 -22.78 -1.69
C ALA A 347 -9.98 -21.30 -1.94
N VAL A 348 -9.13 -20.35 -1.50
CA VAL A 348 -9.42 -18.91 -1.55
C VAL A 348 -8.41 -18.17 -2.43
N SER A 349 -8.81 -17.80 -3.65
CA SER A 349 -7.95 -17.19 -4.67
C SER A 349 -7.52 -15.74 -4.41
N ASP A 350 -8.23 -14.98 -3.56
CA ASP A 350 -7.85 -13.61 -3.18
C ASP A 350 -7.28 -13.54 -1.75
N ALA A 351 -7.02 -14.70 -1.14
CA ALA A 351 -6.50 -14.88 0.21
C ALA A 351 -7.06 -13.85 1.22
N CYS A 352 -6.21 -12.93 1.67
CA CYS A 352 -6.49 -11.94 2.70
C CYS A 352 -7.69 -11.06 2.38
N VAL A 353 -7.77 -10.55 1.14
CA VAL A 353 -8.79 -9.58 0.69
C VAL A 353 -10.20 -10.17 0.78
N ARG A 354 -10.33 -11.48 0.56
CA ARG A 354 -11.61 -12.19 0.62
C ARG A 354 -12.27 -12.11 1.99
N CYS A 355 -11.49 -12.17 3.07
CA CYS A 355 -12.01 -12.15 4.43
C CYS A 355 -11.99 -10.72 5.01
N HIS A 356 -10.89 -9.98 4.79
CA HIS A 356 -10.59 -8.73 5.49
C HIS A 356 -11.13 -7.47 4.83
N MET A 357 -11.40 -7.48 3.52
CA MET A 357 -11.75 -6.25 2.80
C MET A 357 -13.11 -6.32 2.15
N VAL A 358 -13.43 -7.41 1.46
CA VAL A 358 -14.64 -7.44 0.63
C VAL A 358 -15.87 -7.75 1.48
N ARG A 359 -16.93 -6.93 1.38
CA ARG A 359 -18.25 -7.23 1.94
C ARG A 359 -19.34 -6.70 1.03
N VAL A 360 -20.56 -7.22 1.15
CA VAL A 360 -21.73 -6.66 0.45
C VAL A 360 -22.28 -5.49 1.25
N ALA A 361 -22.43 -4.33 0.60
CA ALA A 361 -22.98 -3.12 1.19
C ALA A 361 -24.04 -2.50 0.27
N GLU A 362 -24.98 -1.77 0.86
CA GLU A 362 -25.91 -0.92 0.10
C GLU A 362 -25.23 0.42 -0.14
N ILE A 363 -24.98 0.74 -1.41
CA ILE A 363 -24.34 1.98 -1.84
C ILE A 363 -25.25 2.59 -2.90
N HIS A 364 -25.67 3.84 -2.68
CA HIS A 364 -26.64 4.55 -3.54
C HIS A 364 -27.96 3.79 -3.78
N GLY A 365 -28.38 2.95 -2.82
CA GLY A 365 -29.62 2.16 -2.92
C GLY A 365 -29.45 0.82 -3.64
N GLU A 366 -28.23 0.45 -4.02
CA GLU A 366 -27.92 -0.83 -4.67
C GLU A 366 -27.00 -1.68 -3.82
N SER A 367 -27.28 -2.99 -3.78
CA SER A 367 -26.45 -3.95 -3.07
C SER A 367 -25.27 -4.34 -3.96
N GLN A 368 -24.07 -3.96 -3.54
CA GLN A 368 -22.85 -4.22 -4.29
C GLN A 368 -21.70 -4.68 -3.39
N SER A 369 -20.72 -5.34 -4.01
CA SER A 369 -19.48 -5.71 -3.35
C SER A 369 -18.64 -4.45 -3.11
N HIS A 370 -18.19 -4.23 -1.88
CA HIS A 370 -17.39 -3.08 -1.48
C HIS A 370 -16.13 -3.53 -0.75
N ALA A 371 -15.01 -2.84 -1.01
CA ALA A 371 -13.75 -3.05 -0.32
C ALA A 371 -13.66 -2.10 0.89
N PHE A 372 -13.88 -2.64 2.07
CA PHE A 372 -13.80 -1.94 3.35
C PHE A 372 -12.35 -1.79 3.81
N HIS A 373 -11.93 -0.55 4.07
CA HIS A 373 -10.55 -0.22 4.45
C HIS A 373 -10.32 -0.26 5.98
N THR A 374 -11.25 -0.83 6.74
CA THR A 374 -11.03 -1.16 8.16
C THR A 374 -10.11 -2.37 8.33
N PHE A 375 -9.99 -3.20 7.27
CA PHE A 375 -9.29 -4.50 7.23
C PHE A 375 -9.76 -5.51 8.28
N GLN A 376 -10.89 -5.26 8.94
CA GLN A 376 -11.48 -6.22 9.87
C GLN A 376 -12.13 -7.35 9.07
N PRO A 377 -11.95 -8.62 9.46
CA PRO A 377 -12.62 -9.71 8.78
C PRO A 377 -14.13 -9.67 9.01
N ASP A 378 -14.92 -10.15 8.04
CA ASP A 378 -16.38 -10.28 8.16
C ASP A 378 -16.84 -11.74 8.08
N GLN A 379 -17.68 -12.15 9.04
CA GLN A 379 -18.18 -13.52 9.12
C GLN A 379 -19.05 -13.89 7.90
N GLY A 380 -19.70 -12.90 7.28
CA GLY A 380 -20.50 -13.06 6.06
C GLY A 380 -19.68 -13.61 4.89
N ASN A 381 -18.37 -13.35 4.86
CA ASN A 381 -17.48 -13.85 3.81
C ASN A 381 -17.29 -15.36 3.85
N CYS A 382 -17.55 -15.99 4.99
CA CYS A 382 -17.45 -17.44 5.17
C CYS A 382 -18.64 -18.17 4.54
N VAL A 383 -19.81 -17.52 4.39
CA VAL A 383 -21.10 -18.16 4.02
C VAL A 383 -21.02 -18.92 2.69
N GLY A 384 -20.20 -18.43 1.75
CA GLY A 384 -20.03 -19.07 0.44
C GLY A 384 -19.46 -20.50 0.51
N CYS A 385 -18.67 -20.81 1.55
CA CYS A 385 -18.03 -22.11 1.74
C CYS A 385 -18.55 -22.85 2.99
N HIS A 386 -18.91 -22.10 4.03
CA HIS A 386 -19.39 -22.58 5.32
C HIS A 386 -20.87 -22.26 5.50
N SER A 387 -21.75 -23.09 4.95
CA SER A 387 -23.21 -22.84 5.01
C SER A 387 -23.78 -22.84 6.43
N ASP A 388 -23.07 -23.46 7.38
CA ASP A 388 -23.45 -23.53 8.79
C ASP A 388 -22.87 -22.38 9.64
N ILE A 389 -22.08 -21.47 9.05
CA ILE A 389 -21.47 -20.34 9.78
C ILE A 389 -22.52 -19.45 10.46
N ALA A 390 -23.72 -19.35 9.88
CA ALA A 390 -24.83 -18.58 10.45
C ALA A 390 -25.33 -19.10 11.81
N ASN A 391 -24.91 -20.31 12.22
CA ASN A 391 -25.20 -20.85 13.55
C ASN A 391 -24.20 -20.39 14.62
N TYR A 392 -23.14 -19.67 14.23
CA TYR A 392 -22.08 -19.16 15.09
C TYR A 392 -22.22 -17.65 15.21
N THR A 393 -21.98 -17.11 16.40
CA THR A 393 -22.09 -15.66 16.66
C THR A 393 -20.76 -14.92 16.55
N ASP A 394 -19.67 -15.64 16.33
CA ASP A 394 -18.31 -15.13 16.28
C ASP A 394 -17.46 -15.90 15.25
N PHE A 395 -16.18 -15.54 15.17
CA PHE A 395 -15.18 -16.16 14.32
C PHE A 395 -14.64 -17.49 14.86
N ASP A 396 -15.08 -17.93 16.05
CA ASP A 396 -14.69 -19.20 16.63
C ASP A 396 -15.47 -20.36 16.00
N TYR A 397 -15.35 -20.46 14.67
CA TYR A 397 -16.06 -21.44 13.89
C TYR A 397 -15.65 -22.85 14.31
N ARG A 398 -16.63 -23.62 14.80
CA ARG A 398 -16.43 -24.98 15.33
C ARG A 398 -15.36 -25.04 16.42
N ASP A 399 -15.31 -24.01 17.27
CA ASP A 399 -14.38 -23.91 18.40
C ASP A 399 -12.90 -23.93 17.98
N THR A 400 -12.58 -23.58 16.73
CA THR A 400 -11.20 -23.62 16.19
C THR A 400 -10.26 -22.68 16.95
N GLN A 401 -10.67 -21.43 17.19
CA GLN A 401 -9.85 -20.48 17.95
C GLN A 401 -9.76 -20.90 19.42
N THR A 402 -10.85 -21.41 20.00
CA THR A 402 -10.83 -21.97 21.35
C THR A 402 -9.84 -23.12 21.47
N GLU A 403 -9.82 -24.05 20.52
CA GLU A 403 -8.88 -25.18 20.48
C GLU A 403 -7.43 -24.69 20.39
N ILE A 404 -7.13 -23.79 19.45
CA ILE A 404 -5.76 -23.29 19.27
C ILE A 404 -5.29 -22.50 20.49
N ARG A 405 -6.15 -21.70 21.14
CA ARG A 405 -5.82 -21.04 22.41
C ARG A 405 -5.52 -22.05 23.51
N GLY A 406 -6.31 -23.12 23.63
CA GLY A 406 -6.04 -24.20 24.56
C GLY A 406 -4.68 -24.88 24.32
N LEU A 407 -4.31 -25.11 23.06
CA LEU A 407 -3.00 -25.64 22.71
C LEU A 407 -1.85 -24.65 23.02
N LEU A 408 -2.07 -23.35 22.87
CA LEU A 408 -1.12 -22.33 23.31
C LEU A 408 -0.94 -22.34 24.84
N ASP A 409 -2.02 -22.52 25.60
CA ASP A 409 -1.97 -22.69 27.06
C ASP A 409 -1.20 -23.96 27.46
N ASP A 410 -1.53 -25.09 26.83
CA ASP A 410 -0.87 -26.37 27.10
C ASP A 410 0.63 -26.33 26.78
N LEU A 411 1.02 -25.68 25.67
CA LEU A 411 2.42 -25.52 25.31
C LEU A 411 3.16 -24.57 26.28
N ALA A 412 2.54 -23.46 26.66
CA ALA A 412 3.08 -22.57 27.67
C ALA A 412 3.31 -23.32 29.00
N ALA A 413 2.35 -24.16 29.41
CA ALA A 413 2.48 -25.02 30.57
C ALA A 413 3.62 -26.03 30.44
N ALA A 414 3.75 -26.68 29.28
CA ALA A 414 4.79 -27.66 29.01
C ALA A 414 6.21 -27.07 29.05
N ILE A 415 6.38 -25.77 28.75
CA ILE A 415 7.68 -25.09 28.81
C ILE A 415 7.92 -24.33 30.14
N GLY A 416 6.99 -24.40 31.09
CA GLY A 416 7.18 -23.95 32.48
C GLY A 416 6.39 -22.71 32.91
N TYR A 417 5.43 -22.25 32.11
CA TYR A 417 4.51 -21.16 32.49
C TYR A 417 3.17 -21.71 32.99
N THR A 418 2.25 -20.84 33.40
CA THR A 418 0.91 -21.28 33.82
C THR A 418 0.00 -21.57 32.64
N ASP A 419 0.06 -20.71 31.63
CA ASP A 419 -0.84 -20.59 30.49
C ASP A 419 -0.29 -19.49 29.56
N MET A 420 -0.99 -19.17 28.47
CA MET A 420 -0.66 -18.06 27.58
C MET A 420 -0.52 -16.73 28.33
N ALA A 421 -1.40 -16.46 29.31
CA ALA A 421 -1.33 -15.22 30.09
C ALA A 421 -0.04 -15.14 30.91
N GLY A 422 0.37 -16.23 31.56
CA GLY A 422 1.64 -16.31 32.27
C GLY A 422 2.86 -16.20 31.35
N MET A 423 2.77 -16.74 30.13
CA MET A 423 3.83 -16.59 29.12
C MET A 423 3.97 -15.15 28.63
N LEU A 424 2.88 -14.39 28.57
CA LEU A 424 2.83 -12.99 28.12
C LEU A 424 2.99 -11.95 29.25
N ASP A 425 3.07 -12.38 30.51
CA ASP A 425 3.19 -11.47 31.65
C ASP A 425 4.43 -10.58 31.53
N GLU A 426 4.26 -9.26 31.65
CA GLU A 426 5.34 -8.28 31.43
C GLU A 426 6.47 -8.38 32.46
N THR A 427 6.22 -9.01 33.62
CA THR A 427 7.18 -9.09 34.74
C THR A 427 7.84 -10.46 34.84
N THR A 428 7.09 -11.52 34.53
CA THR A 428 7.45 -12.92 34.81
C THR A 428 7.36 -13.83 33.59
N GLY A 429 6.82 -13.34 32.48
CA GLY A 429 6.64 -14.07 31.24
C GLY A 429 7.93 -14.30 30.47
N TRP A 430 7.79 -14.73 29.22
CA TRP A 430 8.91 -15.02 28.34
C TRP A 430 9.58 -13.72 27.87
N ASP A 431 10.67 -13.35 28.53
CA ASP A 431 11.46 -12.15 28.25
C ASP A 431 12.92 -12.49 27.90
N ALA A 432 13.73 -11.48 27.58
CA ALA A 432 15.14 -11.67 27.27
C ALA A 432 15.92 -12.38 28.39
N THR A 433 15.53 -12.16 29.65
CA THR A 433 16.16 -12.75 30.83
C THR A 433 15.90 -14.25 30.90
N ASN A 434 14.63 -14.65 30.88
CA ASN A 434 14.18 -16.04 31.01
C ASN A 434 14.60 -16.87 29.79
N GLN A 435 14.59 -16.27 28.61
CA GLN A 435 15.07 -16.91 27.38
C GLN A 435 16.54 -17.29 27.42
N SER A 436 17.39 -16.43 27.99
CA SER A 436 18.83 -16.70 28.10
C SER A 436 19.12 -17.86 29.06
N GLY A 437 18.27 -18.05 30.07
CA GLY A 437 18.33 -19.15 31.03
C GLY A 437 17.64 -20.43 30.57
N ALA A 438 16.76 -20.34 29.57
CA ALA A 438 16.09 -21.50 28.98
C ALA A 438 17.12 -22.45 28.35
N VAL A 439 16.80 -23.73 28.26
CA VAL A 439 17.57 -24.69 27.45
C VAL A 439 17.09 -24.70 26.01
N ALA A 440 17.91 -25.22 25.09
CA ALA A 440 17.62 -25.16 23.65
C ALA A 440 16.23 -25.71 23.31
N TRP A 441 15.83 -26.84 23.89
CA TRP A 441 14.53 -27.45 23.62
C TRP A 441 13.34 -26.57 24.01
N GLN A 442 13.46 -25.77 25.09
CA GLN A 442 12.41 -24.84 25.49
C GLN A 442 12.25 -23.74 24.45
N ARG A 443 13.36 -23.24 23.89
CA ARG A 443 13.32 -22.23 22.82
C ARG A 443 12.77 -22.81 21.51
N GLU A 444 13.12 -24.05 21.17
CA GLU A 444 12.56 -24.73 20.00
C GLU A 444 11.03 -24.85 20.10
N ALA A 445 10.53 -25.29 21.26
CA ALA A 445 9.10 -25.39 21.54
C ALA A 445 8.43 -24.00 21.58
N ALA A 446 9.05 -23.01 22.21
CA ALA A 446 8.53 -21.65 22.28
C ALA A 446 8.46 -20.97 20.90
N TYR A 447 9.30 -21.34 19.93
CA TYR A 447 9.22 -20.75 18.60
C TYR A 447 7.89 -21.07 17.91
N ALA A 448 7.41 -22.31 18.02
CA ALA A 448 6.09 -22.71 17.51
C ALA A 448 4.96 -21.90 18.19
N TRP A 449 5.07 -21.69 19.51
CA TRP A 449 4.15 -20.86 20.27
C TRP A 449 4.08 -19.43 19.72
N TYR A 450 5.23 -18.76 19.58
CA TYR A 450 5.30 -17.38 19.09
C TYR A 450 4.86 -17.24 17.64
N PHE A 451 5.14 -18.23 16.80
CA PHE A 451 4.69 -18.21 15.42
C PHE A 451 3.16 -18.22 15.33
N VAL A 452 2.50 -19.14 16.06
CA VAL A 452 1.03 -19.24 16.07
C VAL A 452 0.38 -18.05 16.77
N TYR A 453 0.96 -17.56 17.87
CA TYR A 453 0.46 -16.39 18.58
C TYR A 453 0.58 -15.11 17.74
N ASN A 454 1.74 -14.88 17.11
CA ASN A 454 1.98 -13.66 16.32
C ASN A 454 1.22 -13.64 14.99
N ASP A 455 0.82 -14.80 14.46
CA ASP A 455 -0.15 -14.87 13.35
C ASP A 455 -1.47 -14.19 13.73
N GLY A 456 -1.92 -14.34 14.99
CA GLY A 456 -3.06 -13.61 15.54
C GLY A 456 -4.44 -14.10 15.07
N SER A 457 -4.51 -15.02 14.10
CA SER A 457 -5.79 -15.59 13.65
C SER A 457 -6.29 -16.71 14.57
N PHE A 458 -5.41 -17.25 15.42
CA PHE A 458 -5.67 -18.43 16.25
C PHE A 458 -6.19 -19.62 15.42
N GLY A 459 -5.55 -19.85 14.27
CA GLY A 459 -5.80 -21.00 13.40
C GLY A 459 -6.76 -20.76 12.25
N ILE A 460 -7.40 -19.59 12.13
CA ILE A 460 -8.30 -19.33 10.99
C ILE A 460 -7.52 -19.25 9.67
N HIS A 461 -6.28 -18.75 9.66
CA HIS A 461 -5.45 -18.76 8.45
C HIS A 461 -5.10 -20.19 8.02
N ASN A 462 -4.69 -21.05 8.97
CA ASN A 462 -4.40 -22.46 8.71
C ASN A 462 -4.49 -23.31 9.99
N ALA A 463 -5.67 -23.88 10.25
CA ALA A 463 -5.92 -24.63 11.49
C ALA A 463 -5.12 -25.93 11.54
N THR A 464 -4.92 -26.58 10.39
CA THR A 464 -4.17 -27.83 10.29
C THR A 464 -2.71 -27.60 10.68
N TYR A 465 -2.07 -26.58 10.11
CA TYR A 465 -0.67 -26.27 10.41
C TYR A 465 -0.49 -25.76 11.84
N ALA A 466 -1.37 -24.88 12.32
CA ALA A 466 -1.32 -24.41 13.71
C ALA A 466 -1.44 -25.56 14.72
N ARG A 467 -2.39 -26.50 14.53
CA ARG A 467 -2.52 -27.71 15.36
C ARG A 467 -1.26 -28.56 15.29
N SER A 468 -0.72 -28.79 14.09
CA SER A 468 0.47 -29.63 13.92
C SER A 468 1.70 -29.03 14.61
N LEU A 469 1.91 -27.72 14.50
CA LEU A 469 2.98 -26.99 15.18
C LEU A 469 2.89 -27.16 16.70
N LEU A 470 1.73 -26.83 17.28
CA LEU A 470 1.55 -26.84 18.72
C LEU A 470 1.58 -28.26 19.30
N ASN A 471 0.90 -29.23 18.70
CA ASN A 471 0.92 -30.62 19.20
C ASN A 471 2.31 -31.25 19.16
N ASN A 472 3.08 -31.01 18.09
CA ASN A 472 4.45 -31.48 17.99
C ASN A 472 5.34 -30.82 19.07
N ALA A 473 5.21 -29.50 19.27
CA ALA A 473 5.94 -28.77 20.29
C ALA A 473 5.57 -29.22 21.72
N ILE A 474 4.28 -29.45 22.02
CA ILE A 474 3.82 -29.98 23.32
C ILE A 474 4.41 -31.37 23.56
N THR A 475 4.32 -32.25 22.57
CA THR A 475 4.88 -33.60 22.65
C THR A 475 6.39 -33.54 22.91
N TYR A 476 7.10 -32.68 22.18
CA TYR A 476 8.54 -32.48 22.33
C TYR A 476 8.90 -31.93 23.72
N ALA A 477 8.20 -30.90 24.20
CA ALA A 477 8.41 -30.31 25.51
C ALA A 477 8.21 -31.34 26.63
N ASN A 478 7.12 -32.13 26.57
CA ASN A 478 6.82 -33.15 27.57
C ASN A 478 7.83 -34.32 27.61
N LEU A 479 8.58 -34.56 26.54
CA LEU A 479 9.63 -35.58 26.50
C LEU A 479 10.96 -35.09 27.09
N ASN A 480 11.16 -33.76 27.18
CA ASN A 480 12.41 -33.14 27.62
C ASN A 480 12.32 -32.49 29.02
N ASN A 481 11.11 -32.31 29.54
CA ASN A 481 10.81 -31.90 30.91
C ASN A 481 10.87 -33.10 31.86
#